data_AF-A0A257MQ59-F1
#
_entry.id   AF-A0A257MQ59-F1
#
_cell.length_a   1.000
_cell.length_b   1.000
_cell.length_c   1.000
_cell.angle_alpha   90.00
_cell.angle_beta   90.00
_cell.angle_gamma   90.00
#
_symmetry.space_group_name_H-M   'P 1'
#
loop_
_entity.id
_entity.type
_entity.pdbx_description
1 polymer ?
#
loop_
_entity_poly.entity_id
_entity_poly.type
_entity_poly.pdbx_seq_one_letter_code
_entity_poly.pdbx_strand_id
1 'polypeptide(L)' 'MKSMAEISRIVDLYDLYKSYRRVARELKISPNTVKKYLLRVKDVQEGLTNEILR' A
#
# COMPACT_ATOMS: atom_id res chain seq x y z
N MET A 1 -0.68 13.27 1.53
CA MET A 1 -1.58 12.11 1.31
C MET A 1 -1.26 11.51 -0.05
N LYS A 2 -1.37 10.19 -0.24
CA LYS A 2 -1.19 9.57 -1.56
C LYS A 2 -2.54 9.42 -2.26
N SER A 3 -2.54 9.52 -3.58
CA SER A 3 -3.71 9.27 -4.42
C SER A 3 -4.06 7.78 -4.49
N MET A 4 -5.29 7.45 -4.89
CA MET A 4 -5.71 6.06 -5.13
C MET A 4 -4.84 5.36 -6.19
N ALA A 5 -4.39 6.10 -7.22
CA ALA A 5 -3.49 5.56 -8.25
C ALA A 5 -2.13 5.16 -7.66
N GLU A 6 -1.55 5.98 -6.79
CA GLU A 6 -0.30 5.64 -6.09
C GLU A 6 -0.47 4.45 -5.15
N ILE A 7 -1.63 4.31 -4.51
CA ILE A 7 -1.92 3.18 -3.61
C ILE A 7 -2.09 1.90 -4.42
N SER A 8 -2.81 1.94 -5.56
CA SER A 8 -2.90 0.81 -6.48
C SER A 8 -1.51 0.35 -6.90
N ARG A 9 -0.63 1.29 -7.24
CA ARG A 9 0.76 0.97 -7.62
C ARG A 9 1.55 0.30 -6.50
N ILE A 10 1.31 0.67 -5.24
CA ILE A 10 1.92 0.00 -4.07
C ILE A 10 1.45 -1.45 -3.99
N VAL A 11 0.15 -1.71 -4.21
CA VAL A 11 -0.43 -3.06 -4.18
C VAL A 11 0.17 -3.92 -5.30
N ASP A 12 0.16 -3.43 -6.54
CA ASP A 12 0.67 -4.17 -7.70
C ASP A 12 2.13 -4.59 -7.52
N LEU A 13 2.97 -3.66 -7.06
CA LEU A 13 4.39 -3.93 -6.83
C LEU A 13 4.61 -4.88 -5.65
N TYR A 14 3.77 -4.79 -4.61
CA TYR A 14 3.84 -5.74 -3.51
C TYR A 14 3.40 -7.13 -3.95
N ASP A 15 2.40 -7.26 -4.81
CA ASP A 15 1.99 -8.55 -5.34
C ASP A 15 3.04 -9.18 -6.25
N LEU A 16 3.74 -8.37 -7.03
CA LEU A 16 4.86 -8.83 -7.86
C LEU A 16 6.07 -9.28 -7.01
N TYR A 17 6.44 -8.49 -5.99
CA TYR A 17 7.71 -8.68 -5.28
C TYR A 17 7.60 -9.39 -3.94
N LYS A 18 6.41 -9.41 -3.33
CA LYS A 18 6.12 -9.89 -1.97
C LYS A 18 7.11 -9.34 -0.91
N SER A 19 7.58 -8.10 -1.09
CA SER A 19 8.62 -7.49 -0.25
C SER A 19 8.42 -5.99 -0.07
N TYR A 20 8.11 -5.57 1.18
CA TYR A 20 7.96 -4.16 1.54
C TYR A 20 9.19 -3.31 1.21
N ARG A 21 10.40 -3.83 1.48
CA ARG A 21 11.66 -3.11 1.25
C ARG A 21 11.92 -2.88 -0.23
N ARG A 22 11.58 -3.85 -1.09
CA ARG A 22 11.75 -3.73 -2.54
C ARG A 22 10.80 -2.70 -3.12
N VAL A 23 9.52 -2.76 -2.74
CA VAL A 23 8.50 -1.76 -3.13
C VAL A 23 8.90 -0.35 -2.67
N ALA A 24 9.39 -0.22 -1.43
CA ALA A 24 9.86 1.04 -0.88
C ALA A 24 11.01 1.66 -1.70
N ARG A 25 12.00 0.84 -2.10
CA ARG A 25 13.10 1.28 -2.95
C ARG A 25 12.62 1.71 -4.33
N GLU A 26 11.74 0.93 -4.94
CA GLU A 26 11.16 1.21 -6.27
C GLU A 26 10.42 2.55 -6.30
N LEU A 27 9.57 2.78 -5.30
CA LEU A 27 8.73 3.97 -5.21
C LEU A 27 9.38 5.15 -4.49
N LYS A 28 10.62 5.00 -4.02
CA LYS A 28 11.35 6.00 -3.23
C LYS A 28 10.55 6.50 -2.02
N ILE A 29 9.91 5.59 -1.29
CA ILE A 29 9.15 5.87 -0.05
C ILE A 29 9.64 5.00 1.09
N SER A 30 9.19 5.28 2.32
CA SER A 30 9.56 4.44 3.47
C SER A 30 8.84 3.07 3.42
N PRO A 31 9.49 1.97 3.85
CA PRO A 31 8.83 0.67 4.01
C PRO A 31 7.62 0.70 4.94
N ASN A 32 7.63 1.60 5.94
CA ASN A 32 6.50 1.81 6.83
C ASN A 32 5.30 2.41 6.09
N THR A 33 5.53 3.29 5.13
CA THR A 33 4.49 3.82 4.25
C THR A 33 3.87 2.71 3.40
N VAL A 34 4.70 1.82 2.84
CA VAL A 34 4.23 0.64 2.09
C VAL A 34 3.33 -0.22 2.98
N LYS A 35 3.83 -0.61 4.16
CA LYS A 35 3.07 -1.42 5.13
C LYS A 35 1.74 -0.77 5.52
N LYS A 36 1.75 0.54 5.81
CA LYS A 36 0.55 1.31 6.18
C LYS A 36 -0.55 1.21 5.11
N TYR A 37 -0.20 1.41 3.84
CA TYR A 37 -1.21 1.39 2.78
C TYR A 37 -1.69 -0.01 2.46
N LEU A 38 -0.82 -1.02 2.50
CA LEU A 38 -1.22 -2.42 2.30
C LEU A 38 -2.17 -2.91 3.40
N LEU A 39 -1.90 -2.54 4.66
CA LEU A 39 -2.81 -2.83 5.77
C LEU A 39 -4.17 -2.18 5.57
N ARG A 40 -4.21 -0.89 5.21
CA ARG A 40 -5.49 -0.19 4.95
C ARG A 40 -6.30 -0.81 3.82
N VAL A 41 -5.65 -1.20 2.73
CA VAL A 41 -6.33 -1.90 1.62
C VAL A 41 -6.93 -3.21 2.12
N LYS A 42 -6.17 -3.97 2.91
CA LYS A 42 -6.64 -5.21 3.51
C LYS A 42 -7.82 -4.97 4.47
N ASP A 43 -7.74 -3.98 5.34
CA ASP A 43 -8.81 -3.63 6.27
C ASP A 43 -10.11 -3.28 5.53
N VAL A 44 -10.02 -2.61 4.37
CA VAL A 44 -11.19 -2.34 3.51
C VAL A 44 -11.73 -3.60 2.87
N GLN A 45 -10.85 -4.47 2.35
CA GLN A 45 -11.26 -5.76 1.78
C GLN A 45 -11.93 -6.68 2.80
N GLU A 46 -11.51 -6.61 4.07
CA GLU A 46 -12.09 -7.36 5.18
C GLU A 46 -13.32 -6.67 5.80
N GLY A 47 -13.73 -5.50 5.31
CA GLY A 47 -14.88 -4.74 5.82
C GLY A 47 -14.66 -4.12 7.20
N LEU A 48 -13.42 -4.05 7.67
CA LEU A 48 -13.04 -3.44 8.96
C LEU A 48 -13.06 -1.90 8.90
N THR A 49 -12.91 -1.33 7.70
CA THR A 49 -13.04 0.10 7.44
C THR A 49 -13.65 0.33 6.05
N ASN A 50 -14.31 1.46 5.85
CA ASN A 50 -14.88 1.83 4.55
C ASN A 50 -13.94 2.71 3.71
N GLU A 51 -12.82 3.16 4.29
CA GLU A 51 -11.98 4.20 3.70
C GLU A 51 -10.49 3.87 3.80
N ILE A 52 -9.79 3.98 2.67
CA ILE A 52 -8.32 3.91 2.58
C ILE A 52 -7.70 5.30 2.80
N LEU A 53 -8.40 6.31 2.28
CA LEU A 53 -8.05 7.72 2.35
C LEU A 53 -8.90 8.39 3.42
N ARG A 54 -8.24 9.02 4.38
CA ARG A 54 -8.84 9.95 5.35
C ARG A 54 -7.98 11.19 5.37
#